data_AF-A0A6P8NDX7-F1
#
_entry.id   AF-A0A6P8NDX7-F1
#
_cell.length_a   1.000
_cell.length_b   1.000
_cell.length_c   1.000
_cell.angle_alpha   90.00
_cell.angle_beta   90.00
_cell.angle_gamma   90.00
#
_symmetry.space_group_name_H-M   'P 1'
#
loop_
_entity.id
_entity.type
_entity.pdbx_description
1 polymer ?
#
loop_
_entity_poly.entity_id
_entity_poly.type
_entity_poly.pdbx_seq_one_letter_code
_entity_poly.pdbx_strand_id
1 'polypeptide(L)'
;MSQFTTTNVINETSSKLTYHDYNKTRSNLPFQIALYVNLWLFPVWLLITVVNLDAKYNNLTNVYKLLTIAIFLILSIFESLKLYLGYLGNLTGKIPELTTCWLISILIQLPLEAFLLFDRGIPSHYSETFINSFMVCLLLIEIITGTIALMNLADHRAKVFYLMHLYNTCT
;
A
#
# COMPACT_ATOMS: atom_id res chain seq x y z
N MET A 1 -12.06 -2.63 51.20
CA MET A 1 -13.17 -3.16 50.38
C MET A 1 -13.46 -2.28 49.15
N SER A 2 -13.39 -0.93 49.22
CA SER A 2 -13.68 -0.08 48.05
C SER A 2 -12.61 -0.10 46.95
N GLN A 3 -11.31 -0.19 47.27
CA GLN A 3 -10.22 -0.28 46.26
C GLN A 3 -10.37 -1.47 45.31
N PHE A 4 -10.84 -2.62 45.82
CA PHE A 4 -11.03 -3.85 45.04
C PHE A 4 -12.19 -3.75 44.05
N THR A 5 -13.22 -2.97 44.38
CA THR A 5 -14.36 -2.73 43.49
C THR A 5 -13.98 -1.75 42.40
N THR A 6 -13.16 -0.73 42.72
CA THR A 6 -12.67 0.25 41.74
C THR A 6 -11.73 -0.38 40.71
N THR A 7 -10.81 -1.26 41.13
CA THR A 7 -9.90 -1.96 40.20
C THR A 7 -10.63 -2.89 39.23
N ASN A 8 -11.70 -3.57 39.66
CA ASN A 8 -12.49 -4.43 38.78
C ASN A 8 -13.31 -3.64 37.74
N VAL A 9 -13.92 -2.52 38.14
CA VAL A 9 -14.66 -1.62 37.22
C VAL A 9 -13.70 -0.96 36.22
N ILE A 10 -12.48 -0.62 36.63
CA ILE A 10 -11.44 -0.04 35.77
C ILE A 10 -10.91 -1.09 34.77
N ASN A 11 -10.72 -2.35 35.19
CA ASN A 11 -10.30 -3.43 34.30
C ASN A 11 -11.37 -3.80 33.26
N GLU A 12 -12.65 -3.79 33.64
CA GLU A 12 -13.77 -3.96 32.69
C GLU A 12 -13.89 -2.79 31.69
N THR A 13 -13.59 -1.56 32.11
CA THR A 13 -13.61 -0.40 31.20
C THR A 13 -12.39 -0.36 30.30
N SER A 14 -11.20 -0.70 30.77
CA SER A 14 -9.98 -0.81 29.95
C SER A 14 -10.07 -1.94 28.92
N SER A 15 -10.61 -3.11 29.33
CA SER A 15 -10.92 -4.20 28.39
C SER A 15 -12.02 -3.80 27.40
N LYS A 16 -13.11 -3.15 27.83
CA LYS A 16 -14.10 -2.60 26.89
C LYS A 16 -13.51 -1.56 25.94
N LEU A 17 -12.54 -0.75 26.38
CA LEU A 17 -11.88 0.23 25.53
C LEU A 17 -11.03 -0.46 24.47
N THR A 18 -10.24 -1.48 24.84
CA THR A 18 -9.43 -2.28 23.91
C THR A 18 -10.29 -3.12 22.95
N TYR A 19 -11.41 -3.67 23.42
CA TYR A 19 -12.39 -4.37 22.57
C TYR A 19 -13.14 -3.41 21.62
N HIS A 20 -13.49 -2.21 22.09
CA HIS A 20 -14.08 -1.19 21.25
C HIS A 20 -13.05 -0.65 20.23
N ASP A 21 -11.78 -0.54 20.61
CA ASP A 21 -10.67 -0.16 19.73
C ASP A 21 -10.40 -1.21 18.66
N TYR A 22 -10.48 -2.51 19.01
CA TYR A 22 -10.40 -3.60 18.05
C TYR A 22 -11.51 -3.50 17.00
N ASN A 23 -12.76 -3.26 17.43
CA ASN A 23 -13.89 -3.03 16.52
C ASN A 23 -13.81 -1.70 15.76
N LYS A 24 -12.97 -0.76 16.21
CA LYS A 24 -12.76 0.57 15.61
C LYS A 24 -11.43 0.70 14.86
N THR A 25 -10.61 -0.35 14.83
CA THR A 25 -9.52 -0.56 13.86
C THR A 25 -10.18 -0.84 12.51
N ARG A 26 -10.93 0.16 12.03
CA ARG A 26 -11.51 0.14 10.71
C ARG A 26 -10.36 0.44 9.77
N SER A 27 -9.94 -0.59 9.05
CA SER A 27 -9.19 -0.48 7.81
C SER A 27 -9.54 0.82 7.09
N ASN A 28 -8.54 1.57 6.65
CA ASN A 28 -8.79 2.80 5.92
C ASN A 28 -9.52 2.46 4.61
N LEU A 29 -10.82 2.75 4.56
CA LEU A 29 -11.69 2.33 3.46
C LEU A 29 -11.23 2.90 2.10
N PRO A 30 -10.87 4.19 1.96
CA PRO A 30 -10.37 4.73 0.70
C PRO A 30 -9.13 3.99 0.18
N PHE A 31 -8.19 3.68 1.06
CA PHE A 31 -6.98 2.94 0.70
C PHE A 31 -7.32 1.49 0.28
N GLN A 32 -8.24 0.83 0.98
CA GLN A 32 -8.69 -0.52 0.62
C GLN A 32 -9.37 -0.55 -0.77
N ILE A 33 -10.15 0.50 -1.09
CA ILE A 33 -10.79 0.64 -2.41
C ILE A 33 -9.74 0.83 -3.50
N ALA A 34 -8.73 1.68 -3.27
CA ALA A 34 -7.65 1.89 -4.23
C ALA A 34 -6.89 0.58 -4.52
N LEU A 35 -6.50 -0.15 -3.49
CA LEU A 35 -5.86 -1.47 -3.61
C LEU A 35 -6.73 -2.48 -4.35
N TYR A 36 -8.05 -2.46 -4.11
CA TYR A 36 -8.98 -3.36 -4.77
C TYR A 36 -9.11 -3.06 -6.27
N VAL A 37 -9.21 -1.78 -6.64
CA VAL A 37 -9.21 -1.35 -8.05
C VAL A 37 -7.91 -1.76 -8.73
N ASN A 38 -6.78 -1.57 -8.05
CA ASN A 38 -5.48 -1.92 -8.58
C ASN A 38 -5.31 -3.45 -8.76
N LEU A 39 -5.79 -4.26 -7.82
CA LEU A 39 -5.77 -5.72 -7.94
C LEU A 39 -6.42 -6.23 -9.25
N TRP A 40 -7.50 -5.60 -9.70
CA TRP A 40 -8.18 -5.96 -10.95
C TRP A 40 -7.53 -5.37 -12.20
N LEU A 41 -6.94 -4.18 -12.09
CA LEU A 41 -6.25 -3.53 -13.21
C LEU A 41 -4.88 -4.13 -13.48
N PHE A 42 -4.18 -4.59 -12.45
CA PHE A 42 -2.85 -5.18 -12.56
C PHE A 42 -2.73 -6.28 -13.62
N PRO A 43 -3.59 -7.34 -13.67
CA PRO A 43 -3.51 -8.35 -14.73
C PRO A 43 -3.80 -7.79 -16.13
N VAL A 44 -4.66 -6.77 -16.24
CA VAL A 44 -4.94 -6.10 -17.51
C VAL A 44 -3.72 -5.29 -17.97
N TRP A 45 -3.08 -4.56 -17.05
CA TRP A 45 -1.84 -3.84 -17.31
C TRP A 45 -0.71 -4.78 -17.73
N LEU A 46 -0.55 -5.93 -17.06
CA LEU A 46 0.43 -6.96 -17.45
C LEU A 46 0.23 -7.40 -18.90
N LEU A 47 -1.00 -7.77 -19.27
CA LEU A 47 -1.31 -8.24 -20.62
C LEU A 47 -1.01 -7.17 -21.68
N ILE A 48 -1.48 -5.94 -21.45
CA ILE A 48 -1.27 -4.83 -22.39
C ILE A 48 0.22 -4.54 -22.51
N THR A 49 0.97 -4.51 -21.41
CA THR A 49 2.41 -4.23 -21.42
C THR A 49 3.18 -5.32 -22.16
N VAL A 50 2.85 -6.60 -21.97
CA VAL A 50 3.47 -7.72 -22.71
C VAL A 50 3.22 -7.61 -24.21
N VAL A 51 1.99 -7.31 -24.63
CA VAL A 51 1.66 -7.15 -26.06
C VAL A 51 2.42 -5.97 -26.69
N ASN A 52 2.52 -4.84 -25.99
CA ASN A 52 3.28 -3.69 -26.49
C ASN A 52 4.79 -3.96 -26.51
N LEU A 53 5.30 -4.71 -25.52
CA LEU A 53 6.71 -5.10 -25.46
C LEU A 53 7.08 -6.03 -26.61
N ASP A 54 6.23 -7.02 -26.91
CA ASP A 54 6.42 -7.95 -28.04
C ASP A 54 6.42 -7.20 -29.38
N ALA A 55 5.45 -6.28 -29.57
CA ALA A 55 5.35 -5.45 -30.78
C ALA A 55 6.61 -4.60 -31.03
N LYS A 56 7.29 -4.13 -29.98
CA LYS A 56 8.51 -3.31 -30.09
C LYS A 56 9.79 -4.12 -29.96
N TYR A 57 9.72 -5.41 -29.60
CA TYR A 57 10.88 -6.20 -29.18
C TYR A 57 11.99 -6.24 -30.22
N ASN A 58 11.64 -6.35 -31.51
CA ASN A 58 12.62 -6.44 -32.60
C ASN A 58 13.29 -5.10 -32.92
N ASN A 59 12.63 -3.98 -32.60
CA ASN A 59 13.09 -2.63 -32.95
C ASN A 59 13.96 -1.99 -31.86
N LEU A 60 14.00 -2.55 -30.67
CA LEU A 60 14.79 -2.06 -29.54
C LEU A 60 16.27 -2.43 -29.66
N THR A 61 17.17 -1.57 -29.20
CA THR A 61 18.59 -1.90 -29.03
C THR A 61 18.77 -2.96 -27.95
N ASN A 62 19.79 -3.81 -28.04
CA ASN A 62 20.00 -4.94 -27.12
C ASN A 62 20.02 -4.54 -25.63
N VAL A 63 20.61 -3.38 -25.30
CA VAL A 63 20.63 -2.83 -23.94
C VAL A 63 19.22 -2.43 -23.47
N TYR A 64 18.45 -1.76 -24.32
CA TYR A 64 17.08 -1.35 -23.99
C TYR A 64 16.16 -2.55 -23.83
N LYS A 65 16.31 -3.62 -24.64
CA LYS A 65 15.55 -4.87 -24.46
C LYS A 65 15.73 -5.42 -23.05
N LEU A 66 16.97 -5.57 -22.61
CA LEU A 66 17.29 -6.08 -21.27
C LEU A 66 16.73 -5.17 -20.17
N LEU A 67 16.88 -3.85 -20.33
CA LEU A 67 16.41 -2.87 -19.35
C LEU A 67 14.88 -2.90 -19.21
N THR A 68 14.15 -2.84 -20.32
CA THR A 68 12.68 -2.82 -20.31
C THR A 68 12.10 -4.13 -19.76
N ILE A 69 12.68 -5.29 -20.12
CA ILE A 69 12.27 -6.58 -19.56
C ILE A 69 12.54 -6.63 -18.04
N ALA A 70 13.71 -6.18 -17.60
CA ALA A 70 14.06 -6.17 -16.18
C ALA A 70 13.11 -5.26 -15.38
N ILE A 71 12.83 -4.06 -15.87
CA ILE A 71 11.90 -3.12 -15.22
C ILE A 71 10.50 -3.73 -15.15
N PHE A 72 10.00 -4.31 -16.24
CA PHE A 72 8.70 -4.98 -16.26
C PHE A 72 8.59 -6.10 -15.22
N LEU A 73 9.63 -6.94 -15.09
CA LEU A 73 9.65 -8.02 -14.10
C LEU A 73 9.71 -7.49 -12.66
N ILE A 74 10.56 -6.49 -12.40
CA ILE A 74 10.68 -5.85 -11.09
C ILE A 74 9.33 -5.23 -10.70
N LEU A 75 8.71 -4.45 -11.59
CA LEU A 75 7.39 -3.86 -11.36
C LEU A 75 6.35 -4.94 -11.04
N SER A 76 6.29 -6.01 -11.83
CA SER A 76 5.31 -7.09 -11.63
C SER A 76 5.44 -7.78 -10.26
N ILE A 77 6.67 -8.08 -9.84
CA ILE A 77 6.94 -8.73 -8.55
C ILE A 77 6.60 -7.80 -7.40
N PHE A 78 7.11 -6.56 -7.44
CA PHE A 78 6.89 -5.61 -6.36
C PHE A 78 5.46 -5.10 -6.30
N GLU A 79 4.71 -5.09 -7.40
CA GLU A 79 3.30 -4.72 -7.42
C GLU A 79 2.47 -5.77 -6.69
N SER A 80 2.73 -7.05 -6.99
CA SER A 80 2.10 -8.18 -6.29
C SER A 80 2.40 -8.15 -4.79
N LEU A 81 3.67 -7.92 -4.42
CA LEU A 81 4.09 -7.83 -3.02
C LEU A 81 3.44 -6.62 -2.31
N LYS A 82 3.42 -5.46 -2.97
CA LYS A 82 2.77 -4.24 -2.46
C LYS A 82 1.30 -4.49 -2.20
N LEU A 83 0.55 -5.02 -3.16
CA LEU A 83 -0.89 -5.30 -3.03
C LEU A 83 -1.17 -6.26 -1.87
N TYR A 84 -0.37 -7.31 -1.73
CA TYR A 84 -0.48 -8.27 -0.62
C TYR A 84 -0.25 -7.57 0.74
N LEU A 85 0.84 -6.83 0.89
CA LEU A 85 1.19 -6.15 2.14
C LEU A 85 0.21 -5.03 2.47
N GLY A 86 -0.26 -4.27 1.48
CA GLY A 86 -1.23 -3.20 1.66
C GLY A 86 -2.57 -3.73 2.15
N TYR A 87 -3.06 -4.82 1.51
CA TYR A 87 -4.32 -5.45 1.89
C TYR A 87 -4.24 -6.04 3.30
N LEU A 88 -3.18 -6.82 3.59
CA LEU A 88 -2.96 -7.42 4.89
C LEU A 88 -2.74 -6.37 5.99
N GLY A 89 -1.85 -5.40 5.75
CA GLY A 89 -1.48 -4.36 6.72
C GLY A 89 -2.64 -3.45 7.10
N ASN A 90 -3.47 -3.05 6.13
CA ASN A 90 -4.63 -2.20 6.40
C ASN A 90 -5.75 -2.96 7.15
N LEU A 91 -6.00 -4.22 6.81
CA LEU A 91 -7.02 -5.04 7.50
C LEU A 91 -6.59 -5.45 8.90
N THR A 92 -5.33 -5.84 9.07
CA THR A 92 -4.81 -6.28 10.37
C THR A 92 -4.36 -5.12 11.27
N GLY A 93 -4.42 -3.88 10.76
CA GLY A 93 -3.98 -2.69 11.50
C GLY A 93 -2.52 -2.78 11.92
N LYS A 94 -1.67 -3.36 11.05
CA LYS A 94 -0.25 -3.52 11.33
C LYS A 94 0.57 -2.49 10.57
N ILE A 95 1.20 -1.62 11.34
CA ILE A 95 2.06 -0.54 10.84
C ILE A 95 3.21 -1.08 9.97
N PRO A 96 4.01 -2.09 10.39
CA PRO A 96 5.20 -2.45 9.62
C PRO A 96 4.87 -2.97 8.20
N GLU A 97 3.83 -3.80 8.05
CA GLU A 97 3.37 -4.28 6.74
C GLU A 97 2.87 -3.12 5.86
N LEU A 98 2.08 -2.21 6.42
CA LEU A 98 1.57 -1.06 5.69
C LEU A 98 2.68 -0.06 5.29
N THR A 99 3.67 0.15 6.17
CA THR A 99 4.85 0.98 5.87
C THR A 99 5.68 0.38 4.76
N THR A 100 5.82 -0.95 4.75
CA THR A 100 6.56 -1.66 3.69
C THR A 100 5.85 -1.51 2.35
N CYS A 101 4.52 -1.68 2.32
CA CYS A 101 3.71 -1.40 1.13
C CYS A 101 3.94 0.04 0.64
N TRP A 102 3.82 1.03 1.52
CA TRP A 102 3.99 2.44 1.19
C TRP A 102 5.40 2.78 0.68
N LEU A 103 6.44 2.18 1.28
CA LEU A 103 7.83 2.33 0.85
C LEU A 103 8.03 1.75 -0.55
N ILE A 104 7.48 0.56 -0.84
CA ILE A 104 7.55 -0.04 -2.17
C ILE A 104 6.88 0.87 -3.20
N SER A 105 5.73 1.46 -2.88
CA SER A 105 5.03 2.41 -3.76
C SER A 105 5.89 3.60 -4.16
N ILE A 106 6.56 4.23 -3.18
CA ILE A 106 7.34 5.46 -3.44
C ILE A 106 8.72 5.15 -4.03
N LEU A 107 9.42 4.16 -3.47
CA LEU A 107 10.84 3.95 -3.75
C LEU A 107 11.08 3.09 -4.99
N ILE A 108 10.17 2.14 -5.27
CA ILE A 108 10.32 1.19 -6.38
C ILE A 108 9.29 1.47 -7.47
N GLN A 109 8.01 1.45 -7.16
CA GLN A 109 6.95 1.56 -8.17
C GLN A 109 6.97 2.92 -8.87
N LEU A 110 6.93 4.02 -8.11
CA LEU A 110 6.84 5.37 -8.68
C LEU A 110 7.95 5.71 -9.67
N PRO A 111 9.26 5.52 -9.36
CA PRO A 111 10.31 5.84 -10.33
C PRO A 111 10.32 4.91 -11.55
N LEU A 112 10.02 3.61 -11.38
CA LEU A 112 10.05 2.65 -12.49
C LEU A 112 8.82 2.79 -13.41
N GLU A 113 7.62 3.02 -12.87
CA GLU A 113 6.44 3.31 -13.70
C GLU A 113 6.58 4.67 -14.38
N ALA A 114 7.12 5.68 -13.70
CA ALA A 114 7.43 6.96 -14.33
C ALA A 114 8.46 6.79 -15.46
N PHE A 115 9.47 5.94 -15.28
CA PHE A 115 10.41 5.63 -16.35
C PHE A 115 9.69 5.02 -17.57
N LEU A 116 8.82 4.04 -17.38
CA LEU A 116 8.03 3.45 -18.48
C LEU A 116 7.09 4.46 -19.16
N LEU A 117 6.58 5.45 -18.43
CA LEU A 117 5.68 6.47 -18.99
C LEU A 117 6.44 7.57 -19.75
N PHE A 118 7.60 7.99 -19.24
CA PHE A 118 8.37 9.12 -19.79
C PHE A 118 9.50 8.71 -20.72
N ASP A 119 9.80 7.42 -20.86
CA ASP A 119 10.83 6.95 -21.79
C ASP A 119 10.49 7.42 -23.23
N ARG A 120 11.46 8.11 -23.84
CA ARG A 120 11.36 8.68 -25.20
C ARG A 120 12.16 7.85 -26.22
N GLY A 121 12.72 6.72 -25.84
CA GLY A 121 13.58 5.90 -26.71
C GLY A 121 12.91 5.47 -28.01
N ILE A 122 11.63 5.08 -27.96
CA ILE A 122 10.78 4.77 -29.12
C ILE A 122 9.40 5.37 -28.82
N PRO A 123 8.75 6.07 -29.78
CA PRO A 123 7.41 6.61 -29.55
C PRO A 123 6.46 5.50 -29.07
N SER A 124 5.95 5.66 -27.86
CA SER A 124 5.07 4.67 -27.26
C SER A 124 3.74 4.61 -27.97
N HIS A 125 3.23 3.38 -28.14
CA HIS A 125 1.88 3.19 -28.64
C HIS A 125 0.90 3.86 -27.69
N TYR A 126 -0.15 4.48 -28.24
CA TYR A 126 -1.16 5.18 -27.44
C TYR A 126 -1.73 4.30 -26.31
N SER A 127 -1.87 2.99 -26.55
CA SER A 127 -2.31 1.99 -25.56
C SER A 127 -1.39 1.89 -24.35
N GLU A 128 -0.07 1.93 -24.56
CA GLU A 128 0.94 1.82 -23.51
C GLU A 128 0.97 3.09 -22.65
N THR A 129 1.00 4.26 -23.30
CA THR A 129 0.95 5.54 -22.57
C THR A 129 -0.34 5.68 -21.77
N PHE A 130 -1.48 5.26 -22.35
CA PHE A 130 -2.77 5.31 -21.67
C PHE A 130 -2.80 4.44 -20.42
N ILE A 131 -2.40 3.17 -20.53
CA ILE A 131 -2.45 2.25 -19.39
C ILE A 131 -1.42 2.61 -18.31
N ASN A 132 -0.20 3.00 -18.71
CA ASN A 132 0.85 3.41 -17.77
C ASN A 132 0.45 4.71 -17.05
N SER A 133 -0.15 5.67 -17.76
CA SER A 133 -0.66 6.89 -17.12
C SER A 133 -1.76 6.57 -16.10
N PHE A 134 -2.64 5.61 -16.41
CA PHE A 134 -3.68 5.20 -15.50
C PHE A 134 -3.11 4.53 -14.23
N MET A 135 -2.13 3.64 -14.39
CA MET A 135 -1.43 3.00 -13.27
C MET A 135 -0.71 4.01 -12.38
N VAL A 136 0.03 4.96 -12.98
CA VAL A 136 0.69 6.03 -12.21
C VAL A 136 -0.32 6.88 -11.45
N CYS A 137 -1.45 7.25 -12.06
CA CYS A 137 -2.51 7.97 -11.36
C CYS A 137 -3.07 7.17 -10.18
N LEU A 138 -3.31 5.87 -10.36
CA LEU A 138 -3.79 4.99 -9.31
C LEU A 138 -2.77 4.84 -8.18
N LEU A 139 -1.49 4.69 -8.53
CA LEU A 139 -0.37 4.63 -7.59
C LEU A 139 -0.27 5.91 -6.75
N LEU A 140 -0.46 7.09 -7.34
CA LEU A 140 -0.50 8.35 -6.60
C LEU A 140 -1.67 8.40 -5.60
N ILE A 141 -2.85 7.92 -6.01
CA ILE A 141 -4.02 7.80 -5.11
C ILE A 141 -3.69 6.84 -3.96
N GLU A 142 -3.06 5.70 -4.23
CA GLU A 142 -2.61 4.74 -3.22
C GLU A 142 -1.58 5.34 -2.26
N ILE A 143 -0.62 6.13 -2.76
CA ILE A 143 0.38 6.80 -1.91
C ILE A 143 -0.31 7.80 -0.98
N ILE A 144 -1.21 8.64 -1.49
CA ILE A 144 -1.93 9.63 -0.68
C ILE A 144 -2.80 8.94 0.38
N THR A 145 -3.65 8.00 -0.05
CA THR A 145 -4.56 7.29 0.85
C THR A 145 -3.82 6.36 1.82
N GLY A 146 -2.70 5.79 1.40
CA GLY A 146 -1.82 4.96 2.22
C GLY A 146 -1.08 5.78 3.29
N THR A 147 -0.65 6.99 2.95
CA THR A 147 -0.07 7.95 3.91
C THR A 147 -1.10 8.26 5.01
N ILE A 148 -2.33 8.60 4.62
CA ILE A 148 -3.43 8.84 5.57
C ILE A 148 -3.71 7.59 6.42
N ALA A 149 -3.73 6.40 5.83
CA ALA A 149 -3.92 5.15 6.56
C ALA A 149 -2.82 4.93 7.62
N LEU A 150 -1.56 5.20 7.26
CA LEU A 150 -0.41 5.08 8.16
C LEU A 150 -0.49 6.06 9.33
N MET A 151 -0.79 7.34 9.06
CA MET A 151 -0.94 8.35 10.12
C MET A 151 -2.05 7.99 11.10
N ASN A 152 -3.23 7.61 10.58
CA ASN A 152 -4.36 7.20 11.42
C ASN A 152 -3.99 6.01 12.31
N LEU A 153 -3.23 5.05 11.77
CA LEU A 153 -2.82 3.86 12.51
C LEU A 153 -1.73 4.18 13.55
N ALA A 154 -0.78 5.05 13.23
CA ALA A 154 0.26 5.51 14.14
C ALA A 154 -0.35 6.28 15.33
N ASP A 155 -1.25 7.22 15.07
CA ASP A 155 -1.96 8.00 16.10
C ASP A 155 -2.76 7.11 17.03
N HIS A 156 -3.41 6.08 16.48
CA HIS A 156 -4.15 5.10 17.25
C HIS A 156 -3.23 4.31 18.18
N ARG A 157 -2.12 3.77 17.67
CA ARG A 157 -1.15 3.03 18.50
C ARG A 157 -0.52 3.91 19.58
N ALA A 158 -0.24 5.18 19.28
CA ALA A 158 0.29 6.14 20.25
C ALA A 158 -0.70 6.38 21.40
N LYS A 159 -2.00 6.55 21.10
CA LYS A 159 -3.05 6.70 22.12
C LYS A 159 -3.17 5.47 23.00
N VAL A 160 -3.18 4.28 22.41
CA VAL A 160 -3.24 3.01 23.16
C VAL A 160 -2.04 2.87 24.08
N PHE A 161 -0.83 3.16 23.59
CA PHE A 161 0.38 3.12 24.41
C PHE A 161 0.32 4.09 25.58
N TYR A 162 -0.12 5.33 25.33
CA TYR A 162 -0.28 6.34 26.37
C TYR A 162 -1.28 5.93 27.45
N LEU A 163 -2.43 5.39 27.05
CA LEU A 163 -3.44 4.88 27.99
C LEU A 163 -2.92 3.70 28.82
N MET A 164 -2.17 2.80 28.19
CA MET A 164 -1.54 1.67 28.89
C MET A 164 -0.50 2.13 29.91
N HIS A 165 0.29 3.16 29.57
CA HIS A 165 1.24 3.77 30.49
C HIS A 165 0.56 4.40 31.70
N LEU A 166 -0.49 5.21 31.48
CA LEU A 166 -1.27 5.82 32.56
C LEU A 166 -1.88 4.78 33.50
N TYR A 167 -2.45 3.70 32.94
CA TYR A 167 -3.00 2.60 33.73
C TYR A 167 -1.95 2.00 34.65
N ASN A 168 -0.77 1.66 34.12
CA ASN A 168 0.30 1.03 34.90
C ASN A 168 0.87 1.95 35.99
N THR A 169 0.76 3.27 35.85
CA THR A 169 1.17 4.23 36.88
C THR A 169 0.12 4.46 37.97
N CYS A 170 -1.15 4.09 37.74
CA CYS A 170 -2.24 4.23 38.72
C CYS A 170 -2.49 2.98 39.58
N THR A 171 -1.89 1.85 39.22
CA THR A 171 -1.85 0.59 39.99
C THR A 171 -0.58 0.50 40.83
#